data_AF-A0A5A9PKC1-F1
#
_entry.id   AF-A0A5A9PKC1-F1
#
_cell.length_a   1.000
_cell.length_b   1.000
_cell.length_c   1.000
_cell.angle_alpha   90.00
_cell.angle_beta   90.00
_cell.angle_gamma   90.00
#
_symmetry.space_group_name_H-M   'P 1'
#
loop_
_entity.id
_entity.type
_entity.pdbx_description
1 polymer ?
#
loop_
_entity_poly.entity_id
_entity_poly.type
_entity_poly.pdbx_seq_one_letter_code
_entity_poly.pdbx_strand_id
1 'polypeptide(L)'
;MDGRPILTYQRRYHYINIEKTWTEAQRYCRENYTDLATVNNINDMNELMKTVNNNHKVWIGLKRRDKWKWSLGDPVKYLNWEPETSTDTKKCAVMRNGKWRQQKCKDKLGFICYDDSSRSYIIDNSTTTWREAQSFCRQYHTDLISVRNQTDNQLIHNIINDTEASVWIGLFSDEWEWEWSDNNDSAFRNWRSGQPNKIGDSEDCTEVRMNDQGQWNDAPCSDSNTFVCHEDELILIHKNRSWTEAVRYCRENHVDLVSVDSEKIQRWVKAAVHEASTAEVWLGLRHSCSVGIWFWVNGEIACYQNWAPGNETAVDDCEREVRSGAVQSGGDHLWISLPESKQLNFICTRKDK
;
A
#
# COMPACT_ATOMS: atom_id res chain seq x y z
N MET A 1 0.97 18.33 -29.08
CA MET A 1 0.66 16.93 -28.71
C MET A 1 1.95 16.33 -28.20
N ASP A 2 2.26 16.53 -26.92
CA ASP A 2 3.39 15.84 -26.28
C ASP A 2 2.77 14.85 -25.29
N GLY A 3 2.60 13.61 -25.77
CA GLY A 3 2.18 12.50 -24.94
C GLY A 3 3.31 12.14 -23.98
N ARG A 4 3.23 12.65 -22.75
CA ARG A 4 4.02 12.06 -21.66
C ARG A 4 3.44 10.67 -21.38
N PRO A 5 4.26 9.63 -21.27
CA PRO A 5 3.78 8.32 -20.84
C PRO A 5 3.25 8.46 -19.41
N ILE A 6 1.96 8.20 -19.23
CA ILE A 6 1.35 8.01 -17.92
C ILE A 6 1.98 6.74 -17.36
N LEU A 7 2.76 6.85 -16.30
CA LEU A 7 3.29 5.70 -15.58
C LEU A 7 2.10 5.03 -14.87
N THR A 8 1.41 4.12 -15.57
CA THR A 8 0.45 3.21 -14.94
C THR A 8 1.23 2.30 -14.03
N TYR A 9 1.19 2.61 -12.74
CA TYR A 9 1.82 1.82 -11.71
C TYR A 9 1.12 0.46 -11.60
N GLN A 10 1.84 -0.62 -11.91
CA GLN A 10 1.32 -1.98 -11.88
C GLN A 10 2.29 -2.86 -11.10
N ARG A 11 1.79 -3.58 -10.09
CA ARG A 11 2.54 -4.63 -9.41
C ARG A 11 3.06 -5.59 -10.47
N ARG A 12 4.37 -5.55 -10.71
CA ARG A 12 4.99 -6.28 -11.81
C ARG A 12 5.37 -7.65 -11.30
N TYR A 13 4.89 -8.69 -11.97
CA TYR A 13 5.19 -10.06 -11.60
C TYR A 13 6.29 -10.63 -12.51
N HIS A 14 7.18 -11.41 -11.91
CA HIS A 14 8.37 -11.94 -12.56
C HIS A 14 8.44 -13.45 -12.34
N TYR A 15 8.22 -14.23 -13.40
CA TYR A 15 8.39 -15.68 -13.33
C TYR A 15 9.88 -16.05 -13.36
N ILE A 16 10.32 -16.76 -12.34
CA ILE A 16 11.69 -17.25 -12.20
C ILE A 16 11.71 -18.75 -12.44
N ASN A 17 12.28 -19.14 -13.58
CA ASN A 17 12.39 -20.53 -14.01
C ASN A 17 13.62 -21.23 -13.40
N ILE A 18 13.73 -21.20 -12.07
CA ILE A 18 14.74 -21.93 -11.29
C ILE A 18 14.00 -22.68 -10.18
N GLU A 19 14.27 -23.96 -10.02
CA GLU A 19 13.59 -24.77 -9.02
C GLU A 19 14.19 -24.57 -7.62
N LYS A 20 13.38 -24.05 -6.70
CA LYS A 20 13.76 -23.79 -5.30
C LYS A 20 12.66 -24.25 -4.34
N THR A 21 13.03 -24.55 -3.09
CA THR A 21 12.05 -24.67 -2.01
C THR A 21 11.36 -23.34 -1.76
N TRP A 22 10.20 -23.34 -1.10
CA TRP A 22 9.46 -22.09 -0.87
C TRP A 22 10.31 -21.04 -0.13
N THR A 23 11.07 -21.46 0.90
CA THR A 23 11.93 -20.55 1.67
C THR A 23 13.10 -20.03 0.84
N GLU A 24 13.71 -20.86 0.00
CA GLU A 24 14.79 -20.44 -0.90
C GLU A 24 14.28 -19.51 -2.00
N ALA A 25 13.08 -19.75 -2.52
CA ALA A 25 12.40 -18.90 -3.49
C ALA A 25 12.07 -17.53 -2.89
N GLN A 26 11.54 -17.50 -1.65
CA GLN A 26 11.31 -16.28 -0.91
C GLN A 26 12.59 -15.45 -0.75
N ARG A 27 13.66 -16.10 -0.30
CA ARG A 27 14.96 -15.45 -0.14
C ARG A 27 15.46 -14.86 -1.46
N TYR A 28 15.37 -15.62 -2.56
CA TYR A 28 15.74 -15.12 -3.87
C TYR A 28 14.92 -13.89 -4.27
N CYS A 29 13.59 -13.92 -4.08
CA CYS A 29 12.75 -12.78 -4.43
C CYS A 29 13.09 -11.56 -3.59
N ARG A 30 13.42 -11.71 -2.30
CA ARG A 30 13.85 -10.59 -1.44
C ARG A 30 15.24 -10.04 -1.78
N GLU A 31 16.10 -10.87 -2.37
CA GLU A 31 17.43 -10.44 -2.82
C GLU A 31 17.40 -9.69 -4.16
N ASN A 32 16.36 -9.89 -4.99
CA ASN A 32 16.34 -9.40 -6.38
C ASN A 32 15.08 -8.57 -6.75
N TYR A 33 14.04 -8.61 -5.92
CA TYR A 33 12.71 -8.02 -6.12
C TYR A 33 12.14 -7.58 -4.75
N THR A 34 10.83 -7.34 -4.65
CA THR A 34 10.17 -7.06 -3.35
C THR A 34 9.98 -8.34 -2.51
N ASP A 35 9.20 -9.31 -2.97
CA ASP A 35 9.09 -10.65 -2.35
C ASP A 35 8.42 -11.64 -3.33
N LEU A 36 8.12 -12.86 -2.88
CA LEU A 36 7.23 -13.80 -3.60
C LEU A 36 5.86 -13.17 -3.86
N ALA A 37 5.27 -13.53 -5.00
CA ALA A 37 4.02 -12.96 -5.48
C ALA A 37 2.92 -12.92 -4.40
N THR A 38 2.48 -11.69 -4.11
CA THR A 38 1.31 -11.40 -3.29
C THR A 38 0.13 -11.08 -4.18
N VAL A 39 -1.02 -11.70 -3.92
CA VAL A 39 -2.25 -11.49 -4.70
C VAL A 39 -3.35 -11.00 -3.77
N ASN A 40 -3.62 -9.71 -3.82
CA ASN A 40 -4.61 -9.11 -2.94
C ASN A 40 -6.00 -9.02 -3.58
N ASN A 41 -6.11 -9.25 -4.90
CA ASN A 41 -7.37 -9.20 -5.63
C ASN A 41 -7.33 -9.88 -7.01
N ILE A 42 -8.42 -9.73 -7.76
CA ILE A 42 -8.56 -10.29 -9.10
C ILE A 42 -7.67 -9.61 -10.15
N ASN A 43 -7.32 -8.34 -10.01
CA ASN A 43 -6.42 -7.65 -10.95
C ASN A 43 -4.98 -8.16 -10.78
N ASP A 44 -4.50 -8.25 -9.53
CA ASP A 44 -3.25 -8.92 -9.17
C ASP A 44 -3.24 -10.35 -9.75
N MET A 45 -4.36 -11.07 -9.62
CA MET A 45 -4.51 -12.43 -10.17
C MET A 45 -4.42 -12.44 -11.70
N ASN A 46 -5.08 -11.51 -12.38
CA ASN A 46 -5.07 -11.37 -13.84
C ASN A 46 -3.66 -11.06 -14.36
N GLU A 47 -2.93 -10.15 -13.70
CA GLU A 47 -1.55 -9.84 -14.05
C GLU A 47 -0.61 -11.01 -13.75
N LEU A 48 -0.77 -11.65 -12.59
CA LEU A 48 0.01 -12.84 -12.24
C LEU A 48 -0.18 -13.94 -13.28
N MET A 49 -1.41 -14.16 -13.77
CA MET A 49 -1.68 -15.16 -14.80
C MET A 49 -0.98 -14.88 -16.13
N LYS A 50 -0.74 -13.61 -16.50
CA LYS A 50 0.01 -13.28 -17.72
C LYS A 50 1.46 -13.75 -17.66
N THR A 51 2.03 -13.93 -16.46
CA THR A 51 3.44 -14.31 -16.31
C THR A 51 3.73 -15.79 -16.53
N VAL A 52 2.73 -16.66 -16.41
CA VAL A 52 2.90 -18.11 -16.52
C VAL A 52 1.80 -18.72 -17.38
N ASN A 53 2.13 -19.06 -18.63
CA ASN A 53 1.21 -19.67 -19.60
C ASN A 53 1.20 -21.22 -19.55
N ASN A 54 1.91 -21.83 -18.60
CA ASN A 54 2.19 -23.26 -18.62
C ASN A 54 1.41 -23.99 -17.52
N ASN A 55 0.98 -25.23 -17.78
CA ASN A 55 0.21 -26.07 -16.85
C ASN A 55 1.00 -26.57 -15.61
N HIS A 56 2.13 -25.91 -15.29
CA HIS A 56 3.04 -26.23 -14.19
C HIS A 56 2.64 -25.51 -12.91
N LYS A 57 3.02 -26.10 -11.77
CA LYS A 57 2.85 -25.49 -10.45
C LYS A 57 4.00 -24.53 -10.20
N VAL A 58 3.68 -23.33 -9.74
CA VAL A 58 4.68 -22.31 -9.39
C VAL A 58 4.43 -21.77 -7.99
N TRP A 59 5.49 -21.49 -7.23
CA TRP A 59 5.33 -20.88 -5.91
C TRP A 59 4.76 -19.48 -6.00
N ILE A 60 3.85 -19.19 -5.06
CA ILE A 60 3.38 -17.84 -4.73
C ILE A 60 3.66 -17.58 -3.24
N GLY A 61 3.54 -16.33 -2.80
CA GLY A 61 3.95 -15.88 -1.47
C GLY A 61 3.09 -16.40 -0.32
N LEU A 62 2.09 -17.24 -0.57
CA LEU A 62 1.14 -17.66 0.46
C LEU A 62 1.68 -18.85 1.29
N LYS A 63 1.73 -18.69 2.61
CA LYS A 63 2.22 -19.70 3.57
C LYS A 63 1.39 -19.74 4.85
N ARG A 64 1.22 -20.94 5.40
CA ARG A 64 0.48 -21.22 6.64
C ARG A 64 1.45 -21.55 7.77
N ARG A 65 1.40 -20.77 8.86
CA ARG A 65 1.90 -21.21 10.18
C ARG A 65 0.70 -21.71 11.00
N ASP A 66 -0.08 -20.78 11.53
CA ASP A 66 -1.39 -21.03 12.17
C ASP A 66 -2.54 -20.61 11.25
N LYS A 67 -2.40 -19.44 10.62
CA LYS A 67 -3.28 -18.92 9.55
C LYS A 67 -2.48 -18.74 8.27
N TRP A 68 -3.17 -18.69 7.13
CA TRP A 68 -2.56 -18.29 5.87
C TRP A 68 -2.21 -16.80 5.92
N LYS A 69 -1.01 -16.46 5.50
CA LYS A 69 -0.51 -15.09 5.32
C LYS A 69 0.35 -15.03 4.06
N TRP A 70 0.46 -13.85 3.47
CA TRP A 70 1.40 -13.59 2.39
C TRP A 70 2.84 -13.55 2.93
N SER A 71 3.82 -13.58 2.04
CA SER A 71 5.24 -13.75 2.39
C SER A 71 5.79 -12.59 3.20
N LEU A 72 5.17 -11.41 3.06
CA LEU A 72 5.42 -10.20 3.85
C LEU A 72 4.65 -10.12 5.16
N GLY A 73 3.77 -11.09 5.44
CA GLY A 73 2.98 -11.12 6.66
C GLY A 73 1.56 -10.56 6.51
N ASP A 74 1.24 -9.95 5.36
CA ASP A 74 -0.10 -9.42 5.10
C ASP A 74 -1.19 -10.50 5.27
N PRO A 75 -2.35 -10.14 5.84
CA PRO A 75 -3.49 -11.03 5.92
C PRO A 75 -4.05 -11.33 4.51
N VAL A 76 -4.65 -12.51 4.37
CA VAL A 76 -5.19 -12.96 3.09
C VAL A 76 -6.59 -12.39 2.89
N LYS A 77 -6.71 -11.42 1.98
CA LYS A 77 -7.97 -10.72 1.67
C LYS A 77 -8.68 -11.28 0.43
N TYR A 78 -7.95 -11.97 -0.44
CA TYR A 78 -8.46 -12.61 -1.66
C TYR A 78 -8.04 -14.06 -1.70
N LEU A 79 -8.95 -14.94 -2.12
CA LEU A 79 -8.73 -16.38 -2.18
C LEU A 79 -9.12 -16.91 -3.55
N ASN A 80 -8.25 -17.73 -4.14
CA ASN A 80 -8.54 -18.43 -5.40
C ASN A 80 -8.18 -19.92 -5.33
N TRP A 81 -8.45 -20.54 -4.19
CA TRP A 81 -8.21 -21.97 -3.98
C TRP A 81 -8.97 -22.86 -4.96
N GLU A 82 -8.34 -23.94 -5.38
CA GLU A 82 -9.02 -25.06 -6.02
C GLU A 82 -9.71 -25.93 -4.95
N PRO A 83 -10.91 -26.48 -5.22
CA PRO A 83 -11.51 -27.47 -4.34
C PRO A 83 -10.60 -28.71 -4.23
N GLU A 84 -10.00 -28.92 -3.07
CA GLU A 84 -9.22 -30.13 -2.74
C GLU A 84 -9.74 -30.79 -1.45
N THR A 85 -9.66 -32.12 -1.36
CA THR A 85 -10.30 -32.91 -0.31
C THR A 85 -9.45 -33.25 0.91
N SER A 86 -8.12 -33.05 0.96
CA SER A 86 -7.36 -33.31 2.21
C SER A 86 -5.87 -32.91 2.25
N THR A 87 -5.43 -32.32 3.37
CA THR A 87 -4.50 -32.87 4.42
C THR A 87 -3.71 -31.75 5.10
N ASP A 88 -3.60 -31.85 6.43
CA ASP A 88 -3.08 -30.80 7.34
C ASP A 88 -1.56 -30.53 7.23
N THR A 89 -0.82 -31.29 6.41
CA THR A 89 0.64 -31.23 6.36
C THR A 89 1.20 -30.26 5.33
N LYS A 90 0.38 -29.78 4.37
CA LYS A 90 0.80 -28.84 3.33
C LYS A 90 0.63 -27.41 3.85
N LYS A 91 1.74 -26.65 3.90
CA LYS A 91 1.78 -25.31 4.51
C LYS A 91 2.17 -24.19 3.54
N CYS A 92 2.41 -24.49 2.27
CA CYS A 92 2.76 -23.48 1.25
C CYS A 92 1.80 -23.58 0.08
N ALA A 93 1.57 -22.48 -0.63
CA ALA A 93 0.67 -22.47 -1.79
C ALA A 93 1.43 -22.35 -3.11
N VAL A 94 0.90 -23.03 -4.12
CA VAL A 94 1.31 -22.89 -5.52
C VAL A 94 0.14 -22.41 -6.36
N MET A 95 0.42 -21.67 -7.42
CA MET A 95 -0.55 -21.38 -8.48
C MET A 95 -0.41 -22.41 -9.62
N ARG A 96 -1.53 -22.82 -10.19
CA ARG A 96 -1.63 -23.58 -11.44
C ARG A 96 -2.88 -23.14 -12.20
N ASN A 97 -2.73 -22.64 -13.43
CA ASN A 97 -3.84 -22.15 -14.27
C ASN A 97 -4.78 -21.20 -13.52
N GLY A 98 -4.21 -20.25 -12.80
CA GLY A 98 -4.94 -19.28 -12.03
C GLY A 98 -5.53 -19.78 -10.69
N LYS A 99 -5.59 -21.09 -10.44
CA LYS A 99 -6.09 -21.63 -9.16
C LYS A 99 -4.95 -21.96 -8.20
N TRP A 100 -5.21 -21.84 -6.91
CA TRP A 100 -4.23 -22.10 -5.86
C TRP A 100 -4.40 -23.49 -5.28
N ARG A 101 -3.28 -24.16 -5.00
CA ARG A 101 -3.26 -25.48 -4.36
C ARG A 101 -2.25 -25.49 -3.23
N GLN A 102 -2.51 -26.32 -2.22
CA GLN A 102 -1.55 -26.52 -1.16
C GLN A 102 -0.43 -27.46 -1.63
N GLN A 103 0.80 -27.21 -1.19
CA GLN A 103 1.99 -27.96 -1.58
C GLN A 103 2.96 -28.07 -0.39
N LYS A 104 3.82 -29.10 -0.39
CA LYS A 104 4.84 -29.25 0.65
C LYS A 104 5.93 -28.21 0.43
N CYS A 105 6.21 -27.38 1.43
CA CYS A 105 7.18 -26.29 1.32
C CYS A 105 8.61 -26.71 0.91
N LYS A 106 8.94 -28.01 1.08
CA LYS A 106 10.24 -28.61 0.73
C LYS A 106 10.35 -29.04 -0.73
N ASP A 107 9.25 -29.00 -1.50
CA ASP A 107 9.29 -29.32 -2.92
C ASP A 107 10.05 -28.22 -3.68
N LYS A 108 10.76 -28.58 -4.76
CA LYS A 108 11.48 -27.61 -5.59
C LYS A 108 10.64 -27.29 -6.82
N LEU A 109 10.29 -26.03 -6.99
CA LEU A 109 9.46 -25.54 -8.11
C LEU A 109 9.97 -24.16 -8.56
N GLY A 110 9.66 -23.79 -9.80
CA GLY A 110 9.74 -22.39 -10.23
C GLY A 110 8.80 -21.50 -9.43
N PHE A 111 9.04 -20.20 -9.42
CA PHE A 111 8.37 -19.28 -8.51
C PHE A 111 8.15 -17.91 -9.15
N ILE A 112 7.20 -17.15 -8.63
CA ILE A 112 6.91 -15.80 -9.12
C ILE A 112 7.28 -14.79 -8.03
N CYS A 113 8.15 -13.83 -8.37
CA CYS A 113 8.41 -12.65 -7.55
C CYS A 113 7.52 -11.48 -7.99
N TYR A 114 7.40 -10.46 -7.16
CA TYR A 114 6.80 -9.18 -7.56
C TYR A 114 7.65 -7.99 -7.16
N ASP A 115 7.46 -6.89 -7.88
CA ASP A 115 7.94 -5.56 -7.50
C ASP A 115 6.77 -4.67 -7.05
N ASP A 116 7.00 -3.91 -5.98
CA ASP A 116 6.06 -2.96 -5.41
C ASP A 116 6.74 -1.62 -5.09
N SER A 117 7.00 -0.83 -6.13
CA SER A 117 7.34 0.59 -6.06
C SER A 117 6.26 1.54 -5.48
N SER A 118 5.28 1.08 -4.67
CA SER A 118 4.05 1.83 -4.33
C SER A 118 4.20 2.74 -3.11
N ARG A 119 5.38 2.75 -2.51
CA ARG A 119 5.73 3.65 -1.40
C ARG A 119 6.97 4.43 -1.80
N SER A 120 6.83 5.74 -1.79
CA SER A 120 7.93 6.68 -1.96
C SER A 120 8.62 6.85 -0.60
N TYR A 121 9.94 6.79 -0.57
CA TYR A 121 10.73 7.02 0.64
C TYR A 121 11.44 8.36 0.51
N ILE A 122 11.17 9.26 1.47
CA ILE A 122 11.76 10.59 1.53
C ILE A 122 12.64 10.66 2.76
N ILE A 123 13.94 10.91 2.56
CA ILE A 123 14.87 11.15 3.67
C ILE A 123 14.86 12.64 3.99
N ASP A 124 14.84 12.95 5.28
CA ASP A 124 15.29 14.24 5.78
C ASP A 124 16.63 14.04 6.53
N ASN A 125 17.65 14.78 6.09
CA ASN A 125 18.99 14.71 6.66
C ASN A 125 19.16 15.59 7.92
N SER A 126 18.12 16.31 8.36
CA SER A 126 18.13 17.02 9.63
C SER A 126 17.97 16.04 10.79
N THR A 127 18.67 16.30 11.90
CA THR A 127 18.60 15.48 13.11
C THR A 127 17.59 16.06 14.08
N THR A 128 16.63 15.25 14.55
CA THR A 128 15.56 15.68 15.45
C THR A 128 15.10 14.51 16.32
N THR A 129 14.29 14.76 17.35
CA THR A 129 13.69 13.71 18.18
C THR A 129 12.68 12.89 17.39
N TRP A 130 12.41 11.64 17.81
CA TRP A 130 11.49 10.76 17.08
C TRP A 130 10.10 11.39 16.89
N ARG A 131 9.59 12.07 17.92
CA ARG A 131 8.26 12.71 17.88
C ARG A 131 8.21 13.92 16.95
N GLU A 132 9.30 14.69 16.88
CA GLU A 132 9.42 15.80 15.93
C GLU A 132 9.52 15.29 14.50
N ALA A 133 10.30 14.22 14.28
CA ALA A 133 10.41 13.55 12.98
C ALA A 133 9.05 13.03 12.50
N GLN A 134 8.29 12.36 13.37
CA GLN A 134 6.93 11.92 13.08
C GLN A 134 6.01 13.10 12.73
N SER A 135 6.05 14.17 13.53
CA SER A 135 5.24 15.37 13.29
C SER A 135 5.58 16.01 11.94
N PHE A 136 6.86 16.07 11.58
CA PHE A 136 7.33 16.53 10.29
C PHE A 136 6.80 15.64 9.16
N CYS A 137 6.96 14.32 9.26
CA CYS A 137 6.48 13.39 8.25
C CYS A 137 4.97 13.49 8.06
N ARG A 138 4.18 13.62 9.14
CA ARG A 138 2.72 13.81 9.05
C ARG A 138 2.32 15.17 8.51
N GLN A 139 3.15 16.19 8.72
CA GLN A 139 2.88 17.55 8.22
C GLN A 139 3.18 17.68 6.72
N TYR A 140 4.27 17.07 6.25
CA TYR A 140 4.78 17.30 4.89
C TYR A 140 4.70 16.08 3.97
N HIS A 141 4.54 14.88 4.55
CA HIS A 141 4.49 13.58 3.87
C HIS A 141 3.30 12.74 4.40
N THR A 142 3.47 11.44 4.66
CA THR A 142 2.41 10.61 5.27
C THR A 142 2.73 10.30 6.74
N ASP A 143 3.80 9.55 7.02
CA ASP A 143 4.27 9.24 8.38
C ASP A 143 5.75 8.81 8.30
N LEU A 144 6.38 8.52 9.44
CA LEU A 144 7.64 7.78 9.48
C LEU A 144 7.48 6.41 8.83
N ILE A 145 8.52 5.97 8.13
CA ILE A 145 8.47 4.74 7.33
C ILE A 145 8.18 3.49 8.17
N SER A 146 7.24 2.67 7.68
CA SER A 146 7.12 1.27 8.10
C SER A 146 7.91 0.32 7.18
N VAL A 147 8.75 -0.53 7.78
CA VAL A 147 9.65 -1.43 7.05
C VAL A 147 9.04 -2.81 6.94
N ARG A 148 8.63 -3.22 5.73
CA ARG A 148 7.84 -4.45 5.57
C ARG A 148 8.69 -5.68 5.26
N ASN A 149 9.93 -5.49 4.82
CA ASN A 149 10.84 -6.57 4.45
C ASN A 149 12.29 -6.08 4.35
N GLN A 150 13.17 -7.03 3.99
CA GLN A 150 14.58 -6.76 3.76
C GLN A 150 14.81 -5.76 2.62
N THR A 151 13.97 -5.75 1.58
CA THR A 151 14.09 -4.81 0.46
C THR A 151 13.80 -3.38 0.92
N ASP A 152 12.73 -3.15 1.66
CA ASP A 152 12.42 -1.85 2.29
C ASP A 152 13.60 -1.40 3.20
N ASN A 153 14.15 -2.34 3.98
CA ASN A 153 15.29 -2.05 4.85
C ASN A 153 16.57 -1.71 4.07
N GLN A 154 16.84 -2.44 2.99
CA GLN A 154 17.98 -2.18 2.10
C GLN A 154 17.80 -0.87 1.35
N LEU A 155 16.57 -0.50 0.99
CA LEU A 155 16.30 0.79 0.37
C LEU A 155 16.69 1.93 1.31
N ILE A 156 16.31 1.89 2.59
CA ILE A 156 16.78 2.84 3.62
C ILE A 156 18.31 2.91 3.64
N HIS A 157 18.97 1.75 3.66
CA HIS A 157 20.43 1.67 3.65
C HIS A 157 21.07 2.24 2.36
N ASN A 158 20.38 2.14 1.22
CA ASN A 158 20.92 2.59 -0.07
C ASN A 158 20.69 4.09 -0.33
N ILE A 159 19.64 4.67 0.25
CA ILE A 159 19.30 6.08 0.06
C ILE A 159 20.11 6.99 0.98
N ILE A 160 20.66 6.45 2.08
CA ILE A 160 21.45 7.19 3.06
C ILE A 160 22.94 7.02 2.77
N ASN A 161 23.59 8.14 2.40
CA ASN A 161 25.00 8.14 2.02
C ASN A 161 25.97 8.16 3.23
N ASP A 162 25.48 8.51 4.42
CA ASP A 162 26.30 8.54 5.63
C ASP A 162 26.32 7.16 6.30
N THR A 163 27.50 6.53 6.29
CA THR A 163 27.71 5.18 6.82
C THR A 163 27.67 5.10 8.34
N GLU A 164 27.76 6.23 9.04
CA GLU A 164 27.68 6.29 10.51
C GLU A 164 26.33 6.82 11.01
N ALA A 165 25.40 7.14 10.10
CA ALA A 165 24.11 7.69 10.48
C ALA A 165 23.25 6.71 11.27
N SER A 166 22.51 7.28 12.22
CA SER A 166 21.35 6.65 12.85
C SER A 166 20.09 7.34 12.33
N VAL A 167 19.07 6.53 12.08
CA VAL A 167 17.94 6.91 11.24
C VAL A 167 16.63 6.46 11.86
N TRP A 168 15.76 7.40 12.22
CA TRP A 168 14.44 7.07 12.75
C TRP A 168 13.54 6.39 11.71
N ILE A 169 12.88 5.33 12.14
CA ILE A 169 11.77 4.67 11.45
C ILE A 169 10.52 4.69 12.32
N GLY A 170 9.36 4.38 11.75
CA GLY A 170 8.06 4.51 12.43
C GLY A 170 7.79 3.46 13.51
N LEU A 171 8.71 2.53 13.78
CA LEU A 171 8.52 1.51 14.80
C LEU A 171 8.80 2.10 16.19
N PHE A 172 7.83 2.00 17.08
CA PHE A 172 7.94 2.43 18.47
C PHE A 172 7.31 1.39 19.40
N SER A 173 7.61 1.48 20.69
CA SER A 173 7.03 0.62 21.71
C SER A 173 6.07 1.40 22.59
N ASP A 174 4.92 0.80 22.87
CA ASP A 174 4.02 1.20 23.96
C ASP A 174 3.89 0.00 24.91
N GLU A 175 4.27 0.18 26.18
CA GLU A 175 4.21 -0.86 27.22
C GLU A 175 4.73 -2.26 26.80
N TRP A 176 5.82 -2.32 26.01
CA TRP A 176 6.47 -3.55 25.45
C TRP A 176 5.86 -4.13 24.18
N GLU A 177 4.77 -3.58 23.67
CA GLU A 177 4.24 -3.93 22.36
C GLU A 177 4.87 -3.02 21.31
N TRP A 178 5.37 -3.59 20.20
CA TRP A 178 6.05 -2.86 19.13
C TRP A 178 5.12 -2.63 17.94
N GLU A 179 4.76 -1.38 17.74
CA GLU A 179 3.77 -0.95 16.75
C GLU A 179 4.36 0.04 15.75
N TRP A 180 3.78 0.07 14.55
CA TRP A 180 4.17 1.05 13.54
C TRP A 180 3.30 2.30 13.67
N SER A 181 3.91 3.48 13.60
CA SER A 181 3.24 4.77 13.74
C SER A 181 2.17 5.03 12.69
N ASP A 182 2.31 4.44 11.50
CA ASP A 182 1.36 4.49 10.38
C ASP A 182 0.25 3.42 10.48
N ASN A 183 0.14 2.72 11.62
CA ASN A 183 -0.75 1.57 11.85
C ASN A 183 -0.54 0.39 10.87
N ASN A 184 0.64 0.28 10.24
CA ASN A 184 0.96 -0.88 9.43
C ASN A 184 1.07 -2.16 10.27
N ASP A 185 0.68 -3.30 9.69
CA ASP A 185 0.64 -4.61 10.37
C ASP A 185 1.86 -5.49 10.10
N SER A 186 2.95 -4.91 9.55
CA SER A 186 4.15 -5.68 9.24
C SER A 186 4.79 -6.30 10.48
N ALA A 187 5.02 -7.60 10.40
CA ALA A 187 5.73 -8.40 11.40
C ALA A 187 7.25 -8.47 11.13
N PHE A 188 7.77 -7.80 10.10
CA PHE A 188 9.20 -7.81 9.81
C PHE A 188 9.96 -7.05 10.89
N ARG A 189 11.05 -7.64 11.37
CA ARG A 189 11.95 -7.05 12.37
C ARG A 189 13.39 -7.34 11.97
N ASN A 190 14.22 -6.31 11.81
CA ASN A 190 15.64 -6.45 11.47
C ASN A 190 16.55 -6.01 12.64
N TRP A 191 16.17 -6.38 13.86
CA TRP A 191 16.93 -6.08 15.08
C TRP A 191 18.38 -6.57 14.98
N ARG A 192 19.29 -5.76 15.50
CA ARG A 192 20.67 -6.16 15.76
C ARG A 192 20.70 -7.27 16.80
N SER A 193 21.76 -8.08 16.79
CA SER A 193 21.95 -9.12 17.80
C SER A 193 21.93 -8.52 19.21
N GLY A 194 21.05 -9.04 20.06
CA GLY A 194 20.85 -8.56 21.43
C GLY A 194 19.76 -7.50 21.59
N GLN A 195 19.14 -7.03 20.50
CA GLN A 195 18.05 -6.04 20.51
C GLN A 195 16.66 -6.63 20.23
N PRO A 196 15.58 -5.97 20.68
CA PRO A 196 15.59 -4.81 21.58
C PRO A 196 15.93 -5.21 23.03
N ASN A 197 16.71 -4.38 23.74
CA ASN A 197 17.18 -4.64 25.10
C ASN A 197 16.60 -3.69 26.15
N LYS A 198 15.91 -2.63 25.72
CA LYS A 198 15.25 -1.61 26.54
C LYS A 198 16.13 -1.12 27.70
N ILE A 199 17.35 -0.67 27.41
CA ILE A 199 18.24 -0.18 28.46
C ILE A 199 17.63 1.08 29.10
N GLY A 200 17.31 1.00 30.38
CA GLY A 200 16.96 2.16 31.20
C GLY A 200 15.52 2.70 31.04
N ASP A 201 14.55 1.86 30.67
CA ASP A 201 13.11 2.18 30.63
C ASP A 201 12.74 3.41 29.74
N SER A 202 13.56 3.77 28.76
CA SER A 202 13.30 4.93 27.88
C SER A 202 13.57 4.71 26.39
N GLU A 203 14.02 3.51 26.00
CA GLU A 203 14.34 3.14 24.61
C GLU A 203 13.11 2.58 23.88
N ASP A 204 12.08 3.41 23.73
CA ASP A 204 10.82 3.01 23.09
C ASP A 204 10.76 3.39 21.60
N CYS A 205 11.84 3.91 21.00
CA CYS A 205 11.89 4.29 19.59
C CYS A 205 12.93 3.49 18.83
N THR A 206 12.71 3.27 17.52
CA THR A 206 13.61 2.43 16.71
C THR A 206 14.41 3.25 15.73
N GLU A 207 15.72 3.07 15.76
CA GLU A 207 16.65 3.59 14.76
C GLU A 207 17.23 2.46 13.89
N VAL A 208 17.49 2.78 12.62
CA VAL A 208 18.32 1.98 11.73
C VAL A 208 19.75 2.50 11.84
N ARG A 209 20.70 1.62 12.13
CA ARG A 209 22.13 1.96 12.21
C ARG A 209 22.86 1.58 10.94
N MET A 210 23.39 2.58 10.24
CA MET A 210 24.07 2.37 8.97
C MET A 210 25.39 1.59 9.13
N ASN A 211 26.11 1.82 10.22
CA ASN A 211 27.36 1.12 10.54
C ASN A 211 27.15 -0.35 10.98
N ASP A 212 25.92 -0.72 11.32
CA ASP A 212 25.49 -2.10 11.62
C ASP A 212 24.74 -2.74 10.43
N GLN A 213 25.12 -2.40 9.19
CA GLN A 213 24.50 -2.96 7.96
C GLN A 213 22.99 -2.69 7.85
N GLY A 214 22.52 -1.59 8.43
CA GLY A 214 21.10 -1.22 8.46
C GLY A 214 20.27 -2.10 9.41
N GLN A 215 20.88 -2.73 10.41
CA GLN A 215 20.16 -3.40 11.49
C GLN A 215 19.59 -2.38 12.50
N TRP A 216 18.56 -2.80 13.22
CA TRP A 216 17.80 -1.92 14.09
C TRP A 216 18.30 -1.94 15.52
N ASN A 217 18.20 -0.79 16.15
CA ASN A 217 18.46 -0.58 17.57
C ASN A 217 17.26 0.14 18.19
N ASP A 218 16.85 -0.29 19.37
CA ASP A 218 15.97 0.51 20.23
C ASP A 218 16.80 1.61 20.90
N ALA A 219 16.28 2.82 20.90
CA ALA A 219 16.99 4.01 21.34
C ALA A 219 16.04 4.98 22.05
N PRO A 220 16.55 5.86 22.92
CA PRO A 220 15.73 6.87 23.57
C PRO A 220 15.04 7.76 22.54
N CYS A 221 13.73 7.93 22.66
CA CYS A 221 12.97 8.78 21.73
C CYS A 221 13.43 10.26 21.72
N SER A 222 14.18 10.67 22.74
CA SER A 222 14.80 12.00 22.88
C SER A 222 16.10 12.17 22.09
N ASP A 223 16.67 11.10 21.54
CA ASP A 223 17.89 11.18 20.74
C ASP A 223 17.62 11.96 19.44
N SER A 224 18.66 12.59 18.89
CA SER A 224 18.56 13.36 17.66
C SER A 224 19.16 12.58 16.50
N ASN A 225 18.29 12.06 15.63
CA ASN A 225 18.67 11.28 14.47
C ASN A 225 18.03 11.84 13.20
N THR A 226 18.65 11.52 12.06
CA THR A 226 18.01 11.69 10.74
C THR A 226 16.78 10.79 10.64
N PHE A 227 15.92 10.99 9.65
CA PHE A 227 14.68 10.22 9.58
C PHE A 227 14.18 10.00 8.16
N VAL A 228 13.40 8.94 7.98
CA VAL A 228 12.78 8.59 6.69
C VAL A 228 11.27 8.61 6.83
N CYS A 229 10.63 9.45 6.02
CA CYS A 229 9.20 9.44 5.83
C CYS A 229 8.82 8.46 4.71
N HIS A 230 7.63 7.87 4.80
CA HIS A 230 6.95 7.36 3.62
C HIS A 230 5.93 8.38 3.12
N GLU A 231 5.66 8.30 1.83
CA GLU A 231 4.69 9.15 1.17
C GLU A 231 3.76 8.28 0.32
N ASP A 232 2.47 8.41 0.62
CA ASP A 232 1.39 7.81 -0.14
C ASP A 232 0.97 8.77 -1.26
N GLU A 233 0.55 8.22 -2.40
CA GLU A 233 0.17 9.03 -3.58
C GLU A 233 -1.11 9.86 -3.36
N LEU A 234 -1.88 9.61 -2.30
CA LEU A 234 -3.13 10.30 -1.99
C LEU A 234 -3.04 11.12 -0.69
N ILE A 235 -3.80 12.21 -0.62
CA ILE A 235 -3.96 13.03 0.59
C ILE A 235 -5.42 13.36 0.83
N LEU A 236 -5.91 13.11 2.05
CA LEU A 236 -7.22 13.56 2.50
C LEU A 236 -7.16 15.04 2.91
N ILE A 237 -8.08 15.84 2.41
CA ILE A 237 -8.24 17.25 2.77
C ILE A 237 -9.45 17.41 3.69
N HIS A 238 -9.21 17.78 4.95
CA HIS A 238 -10.23 17.98 6.00
C HIS A 238 -11.02 19.31 5.86
N LYS A 239 -11.12 19.86 4.64
CA LYS A 239 -11.93 21.06 4.36
C LYS A 239 -13.25 20.63 3.77
N ASN A 240 -14.35 21.25 4.20
CA ASN A 240 -15.67 21.00 3.63
C ASN A 240 -15.85 21.90 2.39
N ARG A 241 -15.95 21.29 1.21
CA ARG A 241 -16.05 21.99 -0.08
C ARG A 241 -17.08 21.35 -1.00
N SER A 242 -17.69 22.14 -1.89
CA SER A 242 -18.43 21.61 -3.04
C SER A 242 -17.47 20.87 -3.98
N TRP A 243 -18.01 19.98 -4.83
CA TRP A 243 -17.15 19.19 -5.73
C TRP A 243 -16.27 20.09 -6.63
N THR A 244 -16.87 21.12 -7.21
CA THR A 244 -16.15 22.08 -8.07
C THR A 244 -15.08 22.87 -7.30
N GLU A 245 -15.33 23.24 -6.04
CA GLU A 245 -14.33 23.89 -5.18
C GLU A 245 -13.20 22.93 -4.78
N ALA A 246 -13.51 21.67 -4.54
CA ALA A 246 -12.54 20.62 -4.21
C ALA A 246 -11.60 20.35 -5.39
N VAL A 247 -12.12 20.23 -6.62
CA VAL A 247 -11.31 20.15 -7.85
C VAL A 247 -10.36 21.32 -7.97
N ARG A 248 -10.88 22.55 -7.80
CA ARG A 248 -10.06 23.76 -7.90
C ARG A 248 -8.94 23.74 -6.86
N TYR A 249 -9.28 23.40 -5.60
CA TYR A 249 -8.30 23.31 -4.53
C TYR A 249 -7.20 22.29 -4.85
N CYS A 250 -7.55 21.07 -5.29
CA CYS A 250 -6.56 20.06 -5.61
C CYS A 250 -5.68 20.47 -6.79
N ARG A 251 -6.21 21.16 -7.80
CA ARG A 251 -5.39 21.64 -8.93
C ARG A 251 -4.47 22.81 -8.58
N GLU A 252 -4.87 23.64 -7.63
CA GLU A 252 -4.06 24.77 -7.14
C GLU A 252 -2.95 24.32 -6.18
N ASN A 253 -3.22 23.31 -5.34
CA ASN A 253 -2.34 22.92 -4.23
C ASN A 253 -1.68 21.54 -4.40
N HIS A 254 -2.20 20.70 -5.29
CA HIS A 254 -1.80 19.32 -5.53
C HIS A 254 -1.85 19.00 -7.05
N VAL A 255 -2.20 17.78 -7.46
CA VAL A 255 -2.38 17.43 -8.89
C VAL A 255 -3.83 17.61 -9.32
N ASP A 256 -4.74 16.79 -8.80
CA ASP A 256 -6.19 16.88 -9.04
C ASP A 256 -6.94 16.07 -7.96
N LEU A 257 -8.27 16.05 -7.98
CA LEU A 257 -9.03 15.05 -7.21
C LEU A 257 -8.65 13.63 -7.65
N VAL A 258 -8.65 12.70 -6.71
CA VAL A 258 -8.24 11.33 -6.98
C VAL A 258 -9.13 10.68 -8.05
N SER A 259 -8.48 10.12 -9.06
CA SER A 259 -9.12 9.28 -10.07
C SER A 259 -8.94 7.81 -9.66
N VAL A 260 -10.03 7.13 -9.31
CA VAL A 260 -9.96 5.76 -8.78
C VAL A 260 -10.10 4.76 -9.91
N ASP A 261 -9.07 4.66 -10.74
CA ASP A 261 -9.03 3.78 -11.92
C ASP A 261 -8.70 2.31 -11.61
N SER A 262 -8.41 2.01 -10.34
CA SER A 262 -7.91 0.73 -9.92
C SER A 262 -8.27 0.44 -8.47
N GLU A 263 -8.36 -0.84 -8.12
CA GLU A 263 -8.58 -1.25 -6.74
C GLU A 263 -7.42 -0.82 -5.82
N LYS A 264 -6.21 -0.62 -6.37
CA LYS A 264 -5.07 -0.07 -5.62
C LYS A 264 -5.42 1.31 -5.08
N ILE A 265 -5.83 2.23 -5.97
CA ILE A 265 -6.25 3.57 -5.57
C ILE A 265 -7.46 3.49 -4.65
N GLN A 266 -8.39 2.55 -4.89
CA GLN A 266 -9.53 2.36 -3.99
C GLN A 266 -9.10 1.96 -2.57
N ARG A 267 -8.03 1.18 -2.38
CA ARG A 267 -7.52 0.86 -1.04
C ARG A 267 -6.94 2.08 -0.34
N TRP A 268 -6.21 2.92 -1.06
CA TRP A 268 -5.71 4.16 -0.51
C TRP A 268 -6.81 5.13 -0.15
N VAL A 269 -7.85 5.20 -0.99
CA VAL A 269 -9.08 5.91 -0.65
C VAL A 269 -9.69 5.34 0.63
N LYS A 270 -9.83 4.01 0.76
CA LYS A 270 -10.34 3.37 2.00
C LYS A 270 -9.51 3.73 3.24
N ALA A 271 -8.18 3.70 3.14
CA ALA A 271 -7.29 4.08 4.23
C ALA A 271 -7.46 5.57 4.59
N ALA A 272 -7.47 6.44 3.58
CA ALA A 272 -7.58 7.88 3.77
C ALA A 272 -8.92 8.29 4.39
N VAL A 273 -10.04 7.69 3.98
CA VAL A 273 -11.37 8.12 4.45
C VAL A 273 -11.67 7.75 5.90
N HIS A 274 -10.90 6.86 6.53
CA HIS A 274 -11.07 6.56 7.96
C HIS A 274 -10.82 7.78 8.85
N GLU A 275 -10.00 8.72 8.40
CA GLU A 275 -9.70 9.97 9.12
C GLU A 275 -10.67 11.10 8.77
N ALA A 276 -11.61 10.87 7.83
CA ALA A 276 -12.51 11.91 7.36
C ALA A 276 -13.52 12.34 8.43
N SER A 277 -13.76 13.65 8.50
CA SER A 277 -14.77 14.25 9.38
C SER A 277 -16.18 14.21 8.78
N THR A 278 -16.30 13.96 7.47
CA THR A 278 -17.58 13.89 6.75
C THR A 278 -17.98 12.43 6.48
N ALA A 279 -19.28 12.15 6.46
CA ALA A 279 -19.82 10.81 6.20
C ALA A 279 -19.50 10.29 4.78
N GLU A 280 -19.24 11.22 3.86
CA GLU A 280 -18.79 10.94 2.51
C GLU A 280 -17.62 11.86 2.14
N VAL A 281 -16.81 11.43 1.17
CA VAL A 281 -15.60 12.14 0.74
C VAL A 281 -15.58 12.23 -0.78
N TRP A 282 -15.33 13.42 -1.34
CA TRP A 282 -15.31 13.60 -2.79
C TRP A 282 -14.17 12.85 -3.46
N LEU A 283 -14.50 12.23 -4.60
CA LEU A 283 -13.57 11.67 -5.57
C LEU A 283 -13.59 12.52 -6.84
N GLY A 284 -12.63 12.30 -7.74
CA GLY A 284 -12.57 12.94 -9.05
C GLY A 284 -13.58 12.40 -10.06
N LEU A 285 -14.64 11.72 -9.64
CA LEU A 285 -15.61 11.08 -10.51
C LEU A 285 -16.74 12.05 -10.85
N ARG A 286 -17.05 12.22 -12.14
CA ARG A 286 -18.09 13.14 -12.61
C ARG A 286 -19.01 12.47 -13.63
N HIS A 287 -20.28 12.80 -13.58
CA HIS A 287 -21.26 12.34 -14.57
C HIS A 287 -21.43 13.35 -15.70
N SER A 288 -21.43 12.88 -16.95
CA SER A 288 -21.81 13.68 -18.11
C SER A 288 -23.21 13.30 -18.58
N CYS A 289 -24.17 14.19 -18.38
CA CYS A 289 -25.58 13.97 -18.73
C CYS A 289 -25.84 13.87 -20.24
N SER A 290 -25.06 14.56 -21.07
CA SER A 290 -25.27 14.54 -22.53
C SER A 290 -24.93 13.20 -23.17
N VAL A 291 -24.08 12.41 -22.53
CA VAL A 291 -23.58 11.12 -23.03
C VAL A 291 -23.85 9.95 -22.07
N GLY A 292 -24.40 10.22 -20.88
CA GLY A 292 -24.79 9.19 -19.90
C GLY A 292 -23.61 8.38 -19.35
N ILE A 293 -22.43 8.99 -19.23
CA ILE A 293 -21.22 8.31 -18.76
C ILE A 293 -20.61 8.98 -17.53
N TRP A 294 -19.97 8.15 -16.71
CA TRP A 294 -19.08 8.58 -15.64
C TRP A 294 -17.63 8.60 -16.13
N PHE A 295 -16.92 9.68 -15.83
CA PHE A 295 -15.52 9.86 -16.18
C PHE A 295 -14.76 10.56 -15.05
N TRP A 296 -13.48 10.30 -14.99
CA TRP A 296 -12.56 10.87 -14.02
C TRP A 296 -12.10 12.27 -14.44
N VAL A 297 -11.66 13.09 -13.48
CA VAL A 297 -11.13 14.45 -13.74
C VAL A 297 -9.90 14.46 -14.65
N ASN A 298 -9.18 13.34 -14.76
CA ASN A 298 -8.08 13.14 -15.72
C ASN A 298 -8.55 12.88 -17.17
N GLY A 299 -9.87 12.74 -17.40
CA GLY A 299 -10.48 12.49 -18.71
C GLY A 299 -10.70 11.01 -19.04
N GLU A 300 -10.30 10.07 -18.18
CA GLU A 300 -10.49 8.65 -18.41
C GLU A 300 -11.89 8.17 -18.03
N ILE A 301 -12.40 7.17 -18.74
CA ILE A 301 -13.66 6.51 -18.42
C ILE A 301 -13.43 5.50 -17.29
N ALA A 302 -14.36 5.39 -16.35
CA ALA A 302 -14.23 4.48 -15.20
C ALA A 302 -14.31 2.99 -15.62
N CYS A 303 -13.15 2.38 -15.87
CA CYS A 303 -13.03 0.93 -16.16
C CYS A 303 -13.13 0.07 -14.89
N TYR A 304 -12.52 0.54 -13.80
CA TYR A 304 -12.71 -0.04 -12.48
C TYR A 304 -13.96 0.57 -11.83
N GLN A 305 -14.72 -0.25 -11.09
CA GLN A 305 -15.94 0.16 -10.43
C GLN A 305 -16.01 -0.36 -9.00
N ASN A 306 -16.47 0.49 -8.09
CA ASN A 306 -16.75 0.12 -6.71
C ASN A 306 -18.04 0.79 -6.21
N TRP A 307 -19.05 0.87 -7.08
CA TRP A 307 -20.34 1.51 -6.78
C TRP A 307 -21.14 0.77 -5.71
N ALA A 308 -21.89 1.54 -4.92
CA ALA A 308 -22.94 0.99 -4.09
C ALA A 308 -24.08 0.47 -4.98
N PRO A 309 -24.73 -0.66 -4.64
CA PRO A 309 -25.84 -1.20 -5.44
C PRO A 309 -26.88 -0.12 -5.76
N GLY A 310 -27.22 0.03 -7.05
CA GLY A 310 -28.20 1.00 -7.53
C GLY A 310 -27.71 2.45 -7.68
N ASN A 311 -26.45 2.77 -7.32
CA ASN A 311 -25.88 4.11 -7.57
C ASN A 311 -25.28 4.26 -8.98
N GLU A 312 -25.03 3.16 -9.67
CA GLU A 312 -24.49 3.13 -11.03
C GLU A 312 -25.50 3.59 -12.09
N THR A 313 -26.80 3.35 -11.85
CA THR A 313 -27.91 3.61 -12.79
C THR A 313 -28.90 4.68 -12.35
N ALA A 314 -28.84 5.18 -11.10
CA ALA A 314 -29.81 6.14 -10.56
C ALA A 314 -29.68 7.58 -11.11
N VAL A 315 -29.17 7.77 -12.34
CA VAL A 315 -28.89 9.09 -12.93
C VAL A 315 -29.87 9.44 -14.06
N ASP A 316 -31.10 8.93 -14.00
CA ASP A 316 -32.16 9.25 -14.97
C ASP A 316 -32.71 10.69 -14.84
N ASP A 317 -32.39 11.44 -13.77
CA ASP A 317 -32.89 12.81 -13.55
C ASP A 317 -31.76 13.87 -13.55
N CYS A 318 -31.11 14.01 -14.71
CA CYS A 318 -30.16 15.11 -14.98
C CYS A 318 -30.83 16.49 -15.16
N GLU A 319 -32.16 16.58 -15.07
CA GLU A 319 -32.91 17.81 -15.35
C GLU A 319 -32.85 18.83 -14.21
N ARG A 320 -32.41 18.42 -12.99
CA ARG A 320 -32.51 19.28 -11.79
C ARG A 320 -31.21 19.54 -11.05
N GLU A 321 -30.24 18.62 -11.04
CA GLU A 321 -29.03 18.81 -10.24
C GLU A 321 -27.81 18.04 -10.79
N VAL A 322 -26.66 18.71 -10.92
CA VAL A 322 -25.39 18.08 -11.36
C VAL A 322 -24.85 17.20 -10.23
N ARG A 323 -24.44 15.98 -10.59
CA ARG A 323 -23.97 14.98 -9.62
C ARG A 323 -22.55 14.53 -9.90
N SER A 324 -21.83 14.26 -8.83
CA SER A 324 -20.47 13.75 -8.84
C SER A 324 -20.32 12.60 -7.85
N GLY A 325 -19.26 11.81 -8.03
CA GLY A 325 -19.02 10.62 -7.22
C GLY A 325 -18.29 10.96 -5.93
N ALA A 326 -18.77 10.37 -4.84
CA ALA A 326 -18.13 10.38 -3.54
C ALA A 326 -17.95 8.93 -3.07
N VAL A 327 -17.11 8.73 -2.06
CA VAL A 327 -16.96 7.47 -1.34
C VAL A 327 -17.50 7.59 0.07
N GLN A 328 -18.11 6.54 0.58
CA GLN A 328 -18.55 6.48 1.98
C GLN A 328 -17.34 6.38 2.92
N SER A 329 -17.27 7.23 3.94
CA SER A 329 -16.18 7.17 4.93
C SER A 329 -16.33 6.01 5.93
N GLY A 330 -17.57 5.56 6.16
CA GLY A 330 -17.88 4.34 6.90
C GLY A 330 -18.43 3.21 6.02
N GLY A 331 -18.56 2.01 6.60
CA GLY A 331 -19.15 0.85 5.93
C GLY A 331 -18.21 0.21 4.91
N ASP A 332 -18.74 -0.19 3.75
CA ASP A 332 -17.99 -0.91 2.71
C ASP A 332 -17.13 0.01 1.82
N HIS A 333 -17.20 1.32 2.06
CA HIS A 333 -16.50 2.37 1.31
C HIS A 333 -16.81 2.30 -0.19
N LEU A 334 -18.09 2.23 -0.52
CA LEU A 334 -18.57 2.16 -1.89
C LEU A 334 -18.75 3.57 -2.47
N TRP A 335 -18.70 3.66 -3.80
CA TRP A 335 -18.94 4.90 -4.51
C TRP A 335 -20.43 5.17 -4.58
N ILE A 336 -20.79 6.42 -4.36
CA ILE A 336 -22.15 6.91 -4.43
C ILE A 336 -22.22 8.20 -5.24
N SER A 337 -23.36 8.44 -5.85
CA SER A 337 -23.62 9.66 -6.60
C SER A 337 -24.25 10.70 -5.67
N LEU A 338 -23.70 11.90 -5.58
CA LEU A 338 -24.21 12.99 -4.75
C LEU A 338 -24.31 14.30 -5.52
N PRO A 339 -25.23 15.21 -5.15
CA PRO A 339 -25.22 16.58 -5.64
C PRO A 339 -23.90 17.30 -5.44
N GLU A 340 -23.38 17.96 -6.48
CA GLU A 340 -22.11 18.72 -6.39
C GLU A 340 -22.16 19.86 -5.35
N SER A 341 -23.36 20.30 -4.97
CA SER A 341 -23.62 21.34 -3.96
C SER A 341 -23.25 20.92 -2.53
N LYS A 342 -23.16 19.62 -2.24
CA LYS A 342 -22.78 19.11 -0.91
C LYS A 342 -21.35 19.51 -0.54
N GLN A 343 -21.16 19.81 0.74
CA GLN A 343 -19.88 20.25 1.30
C GLN A 343 -19.21 19.07 2.03
N LEU A 344 -18.21 18.45 1.42
CA LEU A 344 -17.55 17.24 1.93
C LEU A 344 -16.04 17.45 2.07
N ASN A 345 -15.38 16.62 2.89
CA ASN A 345 -13.93 16.39 2.74
C ASN A 345 -13.65 15.77 1.36
N PHE A 346 -12.40 15.81 0.92
CA PHE A 346 -12.05 15.36 -0.43
C PHE A 346 -10.62 14.86 -0.51
N ILE A 347 -10.35 13.94 -1.45
CA ILE A 347 -9.01 13.34 -1.61
C ILE A 347 -8.36 13.87 -2.88
N CYS A 348 -7.16 14.42 -2.74
CA CYS A 348 -6.33 14.82 -3.87
C CYS A 348 -5.25 13.77 -4.16
N THR A 349 -4.83 13.68 -5.42
CA THR A 349 -3.54 13.05 -5.77
C THR A 349 -2.42 14.02 -5.43
N ARG A 350 -1.43 13.55 -4.68
CA ARG A 350 -0.30 14.37 -4.21
C ARG A 350 0.61 14.71 -5.39
N LYS A 351 1.23 15.90 -5.32
CA LYS A 351 2.18 16.38 -6.33
C LYS A 351 3.59 16.00 -5.89
N ASP A 352 4.36 15.36 -6.77
CA ASP A 352 5.80 15.14 -6.54
C ASP A 352 6.45 16.52 -6.31
N LYS A 353 7.14 16.68 -5.18
CA LYS A 353 7.81 17.94 -4.82
C LYS A 353 9.17 18.08 -5.49
#